data_AF-A0A1Y1K5Q0-F1
#
_entry.id   AF-A0A1Y1K5Q0-F1
#
_cell.length_a   1.000
_cell.length_b   1.000
_cell.length_c   1.000
_cell.angle_alpha   90.00
_cell.angle_beta   90.00
_cell.angle_gamma   90.00
#
_symmetry.space_group_name_H-M   'P 1'
#
loop_
_entity.id
_entity.type
_entity.pdbx_description
1 polymer ?
#
loop_
_entity_poly.entity_id
_entity_poly.type
_entity_poly.pdbx_seq_one_letter_code
_entity_poly.pdbx_strand_id
1 'polypeptide(L)'
;ATYCTVTEHILSNLLPNVIGTLLVRHHWSQAVFTFVFLEFGTICSHSGYNIPWMHSNLQHDFHHFAFDENFGPTGLLDALHSTNNKFRKALAEAKHRTGGDDEKARQLVLENLAALEVQAK
;
A
#
# COMPACT_ATOMS: atom_id res chain seq x y z
N ALA A 1 -4.29 11.75 -7.22
CA ALA A 1 -4.15 11.27 -8.60
C ALA A 1 -3.40 12.32 -9.40
N THR A 2 -2.15 12.06 -9.73
CA THR A 2 -1.24 13.08 -10.30
C THR A 2 -1.20 13.02 -11.83
N TYR A 3 -1.63 11.91 -12.43
CA TYR A 3 -1.57 11.66 -13.88
C TYR A 3 -2.80 10.87 -14.36
N CYS A 4 -3.98 11.51 -14.37
CA CYS A 4 -5.18 10.93 -14.96
C CYS A 4 -6.08 12.00 -15.57
N THR A 5 -6.79 11.65 -16.63
CA THR A 5 -7.89 12.45 -17.18
C THR A 5 -9.06 12.54 -16.20
N VAL A 6 -9.99 13.47 -16.43
CA VAL A 6 -11.21 13.60 -15.62
C VAL A 6 -12.02 12.30 -15.64
N THR A 7 -12.13 11.65 -16.81
CA THR A 7 -12.85 10.39 -16.96
C THR A 7 -12.21 9.27 -16.14
N GLU A 8 -10.89 9.11 -16.21
CA GLU A 8 -10.15 8.14 -15.39
C GLU A 8 -10.25 8.46 -13.90
N HIS A 9 -10.22 9.74 -13.52
CA HIS A 9 -10.41 10.12 -12.13
C HIS A 9 -11.78 9.71 -11.61
N ILE A 10 -12.85 9.99 -12.36
CA ILE A 10 -14.21 9.64 -11.96
C ILE A 10 -14.38 8.12 -11.89
N LEU A 11 -13.98 7.39 -12.94
CA LEU A 11 -14.30 5.97 -13.07
C LEU A 11 -13.32 5.05 -12.32
N SER A 12 -12.04 5.40 -12.25
CA SER A 12 -11.02 4.54 -11.64
C SER A 12 -10.69 4.93 -10.20
N ASN A 13 -10.74 6.23 -9.87
CA ASN A 13 -10.32 6.70 -8.54
C ASN A 13 -11.51 6.97 -7.60
N LEU A 14 -12.61 7.55 -8.10
CA LEU A 14 -13.75 7.92 -7.25
C LEU A 14 -14.82 6.84 -7.19
N LEU A 15 -15.28 6.35 -8.35
CA LEU A 15 -16.40 5.42 -8.44
C LEU A 15 -16.18 4.15 -7.60
N PRO A 16 -15.02 3.47 -7.61
CA PRO A 16 -14.84 2.25 -6.82
C PRO A 16 -14.94 2.49 -5.31
N ASN A 17 -14.55 3.68 -4.84
CA ASN A 17 -14.63 4.05 -3.42
C ASN A 17 -16.07 4.36 -2.98
N VAL A 18 -16.92 4.87 -3.87
CA VAL A 18 -18.30 5.29 -3.53
C VAL A 18 -19.37 4.28 -3.97
N ILE A 19 -19.08 3.34 -4.87
CA ILE A 19 -20.11 2.47 -5.46
C ILE A 19 -20.84 1.64 -4.40
N GLY A 20 -20.15 1.21 -3.34
CA GLY A 20 -20.76 0.48 -2.24
C GLY A 20 -21.83 1.30 -1.50
N THR A 21 -21.59 2.59 -1.28
CA THR A 21 -22.56 3.49 -0.63
C THR A 21 -23.71 3.86 -1.57
N LEU A 22 -23.49 3.86 -2.88
CA LEU A 22 -24.56 4.08 -3.87
C LEU A 22 -25.52 2.88 -4.01
N LEU A 23 -25.00 1.65 -3.89
CA LEU A 23 -25.79 0.44 -4.10
C LEU A 23 -26.56 -0.01 -2.86
N VAL A 24 -26.01 0.22 -1.65
CA VAL A 24 -26.57 -0.32 -0.41
C VAL A 24 -27.10 0.81 0.46
N ARG A 25 -28.34 0.68 0.95
CA ARG A 25 -28.90 1.62 1.93
C ARG A 25 -28.16 1.51 3.26
N HIS A 26 -27.69 2.64 3.79
CA HIS A 26 -26.89 2.70 4.99
C HIS A 26 -27.28 3.92 5.83
N HIS A 27 -26.95 3.89 7.12
CA HIS A 27 -27.07 5.06 7.99
C HIS A 27 -25.95 6.06 7.67
N TRP A 28 -26.21 7.35 7.81
CA TRP A 28 -25.23 8.44 7.59
C TRP A 28 -23.87 8.16 8.26
N SER A 29 -23.89 7.72 9.52
CA SER A 29 -22.66 7.41 10.26
C SER A 29 -21.81 6.32 9.60
N GLN A 30 -22.42 5.32 8.96
CA GLN A 30 -21.69 4.26 8.27
C GLN A 30 -20.94 4.81 7.05
N ALA A 31 -21.53 5.76 6.31
CA ALA A 31 -20.83 6.43 5.21
C ALA A 31 -19.62 7.20 5.73
N VAL A 32 -19.81 8.01 6.78
CA VAL A 32 -18.73 8.80 7.39
C VAL A 32 -17.60 7.89 7.85
N PHE A 33 -17.89 6.84 8.62
CA PHE A 33 -16.84 5.92 9.09
C PHE A 33 -16.13 5.20 7.94
N THR A 34 -16.85 4.84 6.87
CA THR A 34 -16.25 4.23 5.67
C THR A 34 -15.23 5.18 5.03
N PHE A 35 -15.61 6.45 4.79
CA PHE A 35 -14.70 7.40 4.16
C PHE A 35 -13.54 7.80 5.08
N VAL A 36 -13.77 7.96 6.39
CA VAL A 36 -12.68 8.18 7.36
C VAL A 36 -11.69 7.01 7.36
N PHE A 37 -12.19 5.78 7.28
CA PHE A 37 -11.34 4.58 7.21
C PHE A 37 -10.52 4.53 5.92
N LEU A 38 -11.11 4.88 4.77
CA LEU A 38 -10.39 4.98 3.49
C LEU A 38 -9.25 6.01 3.57
N GLU A 39 -9.51 7.22 4.06
CA GLU A 39 -8.48 8.26 4.21
C GLU A 39 -7.39 7.86 5.21
N PHE A 40 -7.76 7.20 6.31
CA PHE A 40 -6.79 6.68 7.27
C PHE A 40 -5.87 5.62 6.64
N GLY A 41 -6.41 4.75 5.78
CA GLY A 41 -5.63 3.80 4.99
C GLY A 41 -4.62 4.48 4.07
N THR A 42 -5.01 5.57 3.41
CA THR A 42 -4.11 6.40 2.58
C THR A 42 -2.96 6.96 3.42
N ILE A 43 -3.24 7.48 4.61
CA ILE A 43 -2.20 7.98 5.52
C ILE A 43 -1.23 6.85 5.90
N CYS A 44 -1.73 5.66 6.26
CA CYS A 44 -0.87 4.52 6.58
C CYS A 44 0.03 4.11 5.40
N SER A 45 -0.49 4.19 4.17
CA SER A 45 0.22 3.72 2.97
C SER A 45 1.25 4.71 2.44
N HIS A 46 1.07 6.02 2.65
CA HIS A 46 1.86 7.06 1.97
C HIS A 46 2.55 8.08 2.88
N SER A 47 2.26 8.11 4.19
CA SER A 47 2.88 9.10 5.09
C SER A 47 4.31 8.77 5.50
N GLY A 48 4.75 7.52 5.28
CA GLY A 48 6.02 7.00 5.80
C GLY A 48 5.97 6.56 7.27
N TYR A 49 4.85 6.76 7.97
CA TYR A 49 4.69 6.32 9.35
C TYR A 49 4.42 4.82 9.47
N ASN A 50 5.17 4.14 10.34
CA ASN A 50 4.91 2.75 10.70
C ASN A 50 4.08 2.70 11.98
N ILE A 51 2.75 2.76 11.85
CA ILE A 51 1.83 2.77 12.99
C ILE A 51 1.67 1.32 13.52
N PRO A 52 1.83 1.08 14.83
CA PRO A 52 1.62 -0.26 15.40
C PRO A 52 0.26 -0.84 15.03
N TRP A 53 0.24 -2.14 14.68
CA TRP A 53 -0.96 -2.90 14.28
C TRP A 53 -1.61 -2.49 12.94
N MET A 54 -1.04 -1.52 12.23
CA MET A 54 -1.50 -1.13 10.91
C MET A 54 -0.60 -1.72 9.83
N HIS A 55 -1.08 -1.70 8.58
CA HIS A 55 -0.29 -2.10 7.42
C HIS A 55 0.89 -1.14 7.25
N SER A 56 2.06 -1.70 6.94
CA SER A 56 3.26 -0.92 6.66
C SER A 56 3.19 -0.29 5.27
N ASN A 57 3.65 0.97 5.16
CA ASN A 57 3.85 1.65 3.88
C ASN A 57 4.80 0.90 2.93
N LEU A 58 5.74 0.10 3.47
CA LEU A 58 6.79 -0.55 2.71
C LEU A 58 6.25 -1.40 1.55
N GLN A 59 5.11 -2.08 1.73
CA GLN A 59 4.55 -2.91 0.67
C GLN A 59 4.18 -2.06 -0.57
N HIS A 60 3.57 -0.91 -0.33
CA HIS A 60 3.15 0.02 -1.35
C HIS A 60 4.34 0.77 -1.97
N ASP A 61 5.35 1.13 -1.16
CA ASP A 61 6.61 1.69 -1.67
C ASP A 61 7.35 0.68 -2.56
N PHE A 62 7.31 -0.61 -2.20
CA PHE A 62 7.85 -1.68 -3.02
C PHE A 62 7.08 -1.84 -4.33
N HIS A 63 5.76 -1.66 -4.33
CA HIS A 63 4.96 -1.62 -5.56
C HIS A 63 5.42 -0.51 -6.50
N HIS A 64 5.69 0.70 -5.98
CA HIS A 64 6.23 1.80 -6.78
C HIS A 64 7.65 1.55 -7.30
N PHE A 65 8.43 0.69 -6.65
CA PHE A 65 9.73 0.28 -7.16
C PHE A 65 9.63 -0.81 -8.24
N ALA A 66 8.84 -1.87 -7.99
CA ALA A 66 8.78 -3.05 -8.85
C ALA A 66 7.80 -2.90 -10.03
N PHE A 67 6.71 -2.14 -9.84
CA PHE A 67 5.58 -1.93 -10.75
C PHE A 67 4.77 -3.18 -11.16
N ASP A 68 5.28 -4.39 -10.95
CA ASP A 68 4.68 -5.65 -11.39
C ASP A 68 4.25 -6.59 -10.24
N GLU A 69 4.22 -6.09 -9.00
CA GLU A 69 3.75 -6.83 -7.81
C GLU A 69 3.22 -5.90 -6.72
N ASN A 70 2.61 -6.45 -5.66
CA ASN A 70 2.00 -5.74 -4.53
C ASN A 70 0.87 -4.78 -4.96
N PHE A 71 -0.11 -5.29 -5.70
CA PHE A 71 -1.19 -4.46 -6.25
C PHE A 71 -2.25 -4.08 -5.21
N GLY A 72 -2.43 -4.91 -4.19
CA GLY A 72 -3.46 -4.73 -3.17
C GLY A 72 -2.97 -3.88 -1.99
N PRO A 73 -3.80 -2.96 -1.46
CA PRO A 73 -3.43 -2.10 -0.34
C PRO A 73 -3.21 -2.84 0.98
N THR A 74 -3.73 -4.07 1.12
CA THR A 74 -3.60 -4.90 2.33
C THR A 74 -2.70 -6.13 2.11
N GLY A 75 -2.29 -6.40 0.87
CA GLY A 75 -1.57 -7.61 0.51
C GLY A 75 -2.35 -8.93 0.60
N LEU A 76 -3.62 -8.93 1.05
CA LEU A 76 -4.42 -10.15 1.15
C LEU A 76 -4.65 -10.80 -0.21
N LEU A 77 -5.10 -9.99 -1.19
CA LEU A 77 -5.30 -10.48 -2.55
C LEU A 77 -3.97 -10.81 -3.22
N ASP A 78 -2.88 -10.12 -2.89
CA ASP A 78 -1.56 -10.47 -3.42
C ASP A 78 -1.05 -11.80 -2.89
N ALA A 79 -1.30 -12.10 -1.61
CA ALA A 79 -0.99 -13.41 -1.05
C ALA A 79 -1.82 -14.51 -1.71
N LEU A 80 -3.11 -14.25 -1.97
CA LEU A 80 -3.99 -15.20 -2.65
C LEU A 80 -3.57 -15.47 -4.10
N HIS A 81 -3.19 -14.42 -4.84
CA HIS A 81 -2.80 -14.52 -6.25
C HIS A 81 -1.30 -14.71 -6.46
N SER A 82 -0.52 -14.79 -5.38
CA SER A 82 0.95 -14.90 -5.42
C SER A 82 1.64 -13.73 -6.15
N THR A 83 1.11 -12.52 -6.03
CA THR A 83 1.65 -11.28 -6.62
C THR A 83 2.45 -10.45 -5.62
N ASN A 84 3.15 -11.09 -4.67
CA ASN A 84 4.04 -10.42 -3.69
C ASN A 84 5.36 -11.19 -3.46
N ASN A 85 5.80 -11.97 -4.45
CA ASN A 85 6.89 -12.92 -4.27
C ASN A 85 8.27 -12.26 -4.10
N LYS A 86 8.62 -11.21 -4.87
CA LYS A 86 9.94 -10.57 -4.73
C LYS A 86 9.96 -9.72 -3.46
N PHE A 87 8.85 -9.06 -3.13
CA PHE A 87 8.69 -8.37 -1.86
C PHE A 87 8.94 -9.28 -0.66
N ARG A 88 8.27 -10.44 -0.60
CA ARG A 88 8.44 -11.40 0.50
C ARG A 88 9.86 -11.94 0.61
N LYS A 89 10.53 -12.19 -0.53
CA LYS A 89 11.94 -12.62 -0.55
C LYS A 89 12.87 -11.54 -0.03
N ALA A 90 12.72 -10.30 -0.50
CA ALA A 90 13.51 -9.16 -0.06
C ALA A 90 13.36 -8.92 1.45
N LEU A 91 12.12 -8.96 1.96
CA LEU A 91 11.84 -8.79 3.38
C LEU A 91 12.40 -9.96 4.22
N ALA A 92 12.27 -11.20 3.74
CA ALA A 92 12.83 -12.37 4.44
C ALA A 92 14.37 -12.33 4.51
N GLU A 93 15.02 -11.90 3.44
CA GLU A 93 16.47 -11.71 3.41
C GLU A 93 16.90 -10.58 4.35
N ALA A 94 16.21 -9.45 4.32
CA ALA A 94 16.47 -8.34 5.24
C ALA A 94 16.32 -8.79 6.70
N LYS A 95 15.24 -9.52 7.02
CA LYS A 95 15.00 -10.09 8.36
C LYS A 95 16.10 -11.04 8.79
N HIS A 96 16.62 -11.87 7.88
CA HIS A 96 17.76 -12.73 8.18
C HIS A 96 19.02 -11.91 8.50
N ARG A 97 19.31 -10.86 7.72
CA ARG A 97 20.47 -9.97 7.91
C ARG A 97 20.39 -9.14 9.20
N THR A 98 19.19 -8.83 9.67
CA THR A 98 18.96 -8.02 10.88
C THR A 98 18.76 -8.86 12.16
N GLY A 99 19.02 -10.17 12.10
CA GLY A 99 18.88 -11.06 13.25
C GLY A 99 17.43 -11.28 13.69
N GLY A 100 16.47 -11.13 12.78
CA GLY A 100 15.04 -11.34 13.04
C GLY A 100 14.26 -10.08 13.43
N ASP A 101 14.91 -8.92 13.53
CA ASP A 101 14.29 -7.64 13.88
C ASP A 101 13.51 -7.06 12.68
N ASP A 102 12.18 -6.99 12.81
CA ASP A 102 11.26 -6.58 11.75
C ASP A 102 11.41 -5.10 11.37
N GLU A 103 11.65 -4.22 12.34
CA GLU A 103 11.76 -2.79 12.08
C GLU A 103 13.09 -2.48 11.38
N LYS A 104 14.19 -3.11 11.83
CA LYS A 104 15.46 -3.01 11.12
C LYS A 104 15.39 -3.60 9.72
N ALA A 105 14.65 -4.70 9.54
CA ALA A 105 14.48 -5.31 8.22
C ALA A 105 13.73 -4.36 7.28
N ARG A 106 12.64 -3.75 7.76
CA ARG A 106 11.87 -2.75 7.04
C ARG A 106 12.75 -1.56 6.62
N GLN A 107 13.50 -1.02 7.57
CA GLN A 107 14.40 0.11 7.35
C GLN A 107 15.48 -0.22 6.31
N LEU A 108 16.09 -1.41 6.41
CA LEU A 108 17.09 -1.88 5.45
C LEU A 108 16.52 -1.98 4.03
N VAL A 109 15.29 -2.47 3.86
CA VAL A 109 14.66 -2.53 2.53
C VAL A 109 14.39 -1.13 2.01
N LEU A 110 13.84 -0.22 2.82
CA LEU A 110 13.58 1.17 2.40
C LEU A 110 14.86 1.89 1.97
N GLU A 111 15.95 1.74 2.71
CA GLU A 111 17.25 2.33 2.37
C GLU A 111 17.77 1.80 1.04
N ASN A 112 17.64 0.50 0.79
CA ASN A 112 18.03 -0.10 -0.50
C ASN A 112 17.17 0.44 -1.65
N LEU A 113 15.86 0.54 -1.47
CA LEU A 113 14.95 1.09 -2.48
C LEU A 113 15.30 2.54 -2.81
N ALA A 114 15.52 3.37 -1.78
CA ALA A 114 15.92 4.76 -1.96
C ALA A 114 17.26 4.90 -2.69
N ALA A 115 18.25 4.06 -2.34
CA ALA A 115 19.55 4.07 -3.02
C ALA A 115 19.44 3.68 -4.50
N LEU A 116 18.60 2.69 -4.83
CA LEU A 116 18.36 2.27 -6.21
C LEU A 116 17.60 3.34 -7.01
N GLU A 117 16.62 4.02 -6.40
CA GLU A 117 15.88 5.12 -7.06
C GLU A 117 16.81 6.28 -7.43
N VAL A 118 17.78 6.61 -6.56
CA VAL A 118 18.79 7.64 -6.85
C VAL A 118 19.72 7.23 -7.99
N GLN A 119 20.08 5.94 -8.08
CA GLN A 119 20.94 5.43 -9.16
C GLN A 119 20.23 5.34 -10.52
N ALA A 120 18.90 5.21 -10.52
CA ALA A 120 18.09 5.10 -11.73
C ALA A 120 17.78 6.46 -12.40
N LYS A 121 18.07 7.58 -11.71
CA LYS A 121 17.92 8.95 -12.23
C LYS A 121 19.23 9.46 -12.83
#